data_AF-A0A259NXA9-F1
#
_entry.id   AF-A0A259NXA9-F1
#
_cell.length_a   1.000
_cell.length_b   1.000
_cell.length_c   1.000
_cell.angle_alpha   90.00
_cell.angle_beta   90.00
_cell.angle_gamma   90.00
#
_symmetry.space_group_name_H-M   'P 1'
#
loop_
_entity.id
_entity.type
_entity.pdbx_description
1 polymer ?
#
loop_
_entity_poly.entity_id
_entity_poly.type
_entity_poly.pdbx_seq_one_letter_code
_entity_poly.pdbx_strand_id
1 'polypeptide(L)'
;MTEIQQTATPQTVATAPDPQTEQVSQRLTASQQAKAVAIEDIIAARAAGDLHQLSQHLLAMLDGLSPDDLSQLSKALLKGESAQTEKRREKADQQLRQDWRDGGYPYQNRLSRKSYEQQKYHLQVELLKLQRWVKATGQRVVILFEGRDAAGKGGTIKRFMEHLNPRGARVVALQKPSETEQGQWYFQRYVAELPTKGEIVLFDRS
;
A
#
# COMPACT_ATOMS: atom_id res chain seq x y z
N MET A 1 -52.46 -52.32 19.60
CA MET A 1 -53.12 -51.02 19.38
C MET A 1 -52.04 -49.97 19.52
N THR A 2 -51.67 -49.38 18.38
CA THR A 2 -50.50 -48.51 18.22
C THR A 2 -50.96 -47.07 18.41
N GLU A 3 -50.45 -46.38 19.44
CA GLU A 3 -50.74 -44.96 19.66
C GLU A 3 -49.57 -44.13 19.11
N ILE A 4 -49.88 -43.37 18.06
CA ILE A 4 -48.97 -42.44 17.39
C ILE A 4 -49.10 -41.10 18.12
N GLN A 5 -48.07 -40.68 18.85
CA GLN A 5 -47.97 -39.31 19.36
C GLN A 5 -47.43 -38.39 18.25
N GLN A 6 -48.29 -37.49 17.75
CA GLN A 6 -47.92 -36.38 16.88
C GLN A 6 -47.19 -35.29 17.67
N THR A 7 -45.98 -34.96 17.23
CA THR A 7 -45.22 -33.78 17.68
C THR A 7 -45.79 -32.51 17.05
N ALA A 8 -46.33 -31.60 17.86
CA ALA A 8 -46.79 -30.29 17.40
C ALA A 8 -45.62 -29.29 17.31
N THR A 9 -45.40 -28.77 16.10
CA THR A 9 -44.50 -27.63 15.82
C THR A 9 -45.09 -26.36 16.45
N PRO A 10 -44.29 -25.50 17.14
CA PRO A 10 -44.83 -24.25 17.66
C PRO A 10 -45.16 -23.30 16.49
N GLN A 11 -46.41 -22.86 16.42
CA GLN A 11 -46.83 -21.81 15.50
C GLN A 11 -46.27 -20.47 15.99
N THR A 12 -45.35 -19.89 15.24
CA THR A 12 -44.90 -18.52 15.42
C THR A 12 -46.06 -17.58 15.09
N VAL A 13 -46.72 -17.03 16.11
CA VAL A 13 -47.69 -15.94 15.93
C VAL A 13 -46.89 -14.71 15.51
N ALA A 14 -46.97 -14.35 14.23
CA ALA A 14 -46.47 -13.07 13.75
C ALA A 14 -47.35 -11.95 14.32
N THR A 15 -46.89 -11.34 15.41
CA THR A 15 -47.44 -10.08 15.93
C THR A 15 -47.32 -9.01 14.84
N ALA A 16 -48.44 -8.37 14.49
CA ALA A 16 -48.46 -7.25 13.55
C ALA A 16 -47.47 -6.17 14.02
N PRO A 17 -46.67 -5.58 13.10
CA PRO A 17 -45.69 -4.56 13.47
C PRO A 17 -46.40 -3.37 14.13
N ASP A 18 -45.83 -2.85 15.20
CA ASP A 18 -46.32 -1.65 15.89
C ASP A 18 -46.44 -0.50 14.86
N PRO A 19 -47.59 0.18 14.75
CA PRO A 19 -47.82 1.26 13.78
C PRO A 19 -46.77 2.37 13.84
N GLN A 20 -46.12 2.59 14.99
CA GLN A 20 -45.01 3.55 15.09
C GLN A 20 -43.74 3.05 14.38
N THR A 21 -43.47 1.75 14.43
CA THR A 21 -42.31 1.12 13.78
C THR A 21 -42.49 1.12 12.26
N GLU A 22 -43.71 0.85 11.79
CA GLU A 22 -44.02 0.84 10.35
C GLU A 22 -43.92 2.26 9.74
N GLN A 23 -44.38 3.29 10.46
CA GLN A 23 -44.23 4.68 10.04
C GLN A 23 -42.76 5.15 10.00
N VAL A 24 -41.94 4.73 10.97
CA VAL A 24 -40.51 5.05 11.00
C VAL A 24 -39.78 4.36 9.83
N SER A 25 -40.07 3.09 9.57
CA SER A 25 -39.51 2.36 8.43
C SER A 25 -39.92 2.98 7.10
N GLN A 26 -41.19 3.35 6.91
CA GLN A 26 -41.66 4.02 5.69
C GLN A 26 -40.97 5.38 5.46
N ARG A 27 -40.75 6.18 6.52
CA ARG A 27 -40.00 7.44 6.44
C ARG A 27 -38.53 7.23 6.09
N LEU A 28 -37.89 6.19 6.62
CA LEU A 28 -36.52 5.82 6.28
C LEU A 28 -36.40 5.40 4.80
N THR A 29 -37.33 4.57 4.32
CA THR A 29 -37.33 4.11 2.92
C THR A 29 -37.60 5.27 1.95
N ALA A 30 -38.57 6.14 2.26
CA ALA A 30 -38.83 7.33 1.44
C ALA A 30 -37.63 8.29 1.41
N SER A 31 -36.95 8.48 2.55
CA SER A 31 -35.73 9.28 2.62
C SER A 31 -34.59 8.67 1.80
N GLN A 32 -34.39 7.35 1.87
CA GLN A 32 -33.38 6.64 1.07
C GLN A 32 -33.68 6.70 -0.43
N GLN A 33 -34.95 6.58 -0.82
CA GLN A 33 -35.36 6.63 -2.22
C GLN A 33 -35.24 8.03 -2.82
N ALA A 34 -35.60 9.07 -2.06
CA ALA A 34 -35.35 10.46 -2.46
C ALA A 34 -33.84 10.76 -2.63
N LYS A 35 -33.00 10.22 -1.73
CA LYS A 35 -31.53 10.31 -1.85
C LYS A 35 -31.00 9.58 -3.10
N ALA A 36 -31.59 8.44 -3.49
CA ALA A 36 -31.18 7.68 -4.68
C ALA A 36 -31.50 8.42 -5.99
N VAL A 37 -32.71 8.96 -6.13
CA VAL A 37 -33.12 9.74 -7.31
C VAL A 37 -32.21 10.95 -7.50
N ALA A 38 -31.88 11.66 -6.41
CA ALA A 38 -30.99 12.82 -6.49
C ALA A 38 -29.56 12.48 -6.96
N ILE A 39 -29.05 11.28 -6.64
CA ILE A 39 -27.75 10.81 -7.16
C ILE A 39 -27.83 10.54 -8.67
N GLU A 40 -28.92 9.92 -9.15
CA GLU A 40 -29.14 9.67 -10.58
C GLU A 40 -29.20 10.98 -11.37
N ASP A 41 -29.88 12.00 -10.85
CA ASP A 41 -29.97 13.33 -11.46
C ASP A 41 -28.60 14.03 -11.53
N ILE A 42 -27.74 13.85 -10.51
CA ILE A 42 -26.35 14.37 -10.54
C ILE A 42 -25.53 13.63 -11.60
N ILE A 43 -25.66 12.31 -11.73
CA ILE A 43 -24.94 11.54 -12.75
C ILE A 43 -25.39 11.97 -14.15
N ALA A 44 -26.69 12.17 -14.36
CA ALA A 44 -27.25 12.63 -15.63
C ALA A 44 -26.76 14.04 -16.01
N ALA A 45 -26.82 14.99 -15.06
CA ALA A 45 -26.35 16.36 -15.29
C ALA A 45 -24.84 16.42 -15.57
N ARG A 46 -24.04 15.52 -14.95
CA ARG A 46 -22.60 15.38 -15.23
C ARG A 46 -22.33 14.91 -16.66
N ALA A 47 -23.14 13.95 -17.15
CA ALA A 47 -23.02 13.45 -18.51
C ALA A 47 -23.40 14.52 -19.56
N ALA A 48 -24.36 15.38 -19.23
CA ALA A 48 -24.78 16.50 -20.08
C ALA A 48 -23.82 17.70 -20.07
N GLY A 49 -22.89 17.77 -19.10
CA GLY A 49 -21.92 18.87 -18.98
C GLY A 49 -22.49 20.18 -18.44
N ASP A 50 -23.71 20.17 -17.89
CA ASP A 50 -24.34 21.36 -17.30
C ASP A 50 -23.85 21.57 -15.85
N LEU A 51 -22.85 22.44 -15.71
CA LEU A 51 -22.23 22.76 -14.42
C LEU A 51 -23.18 23.48 -13.46
N HIS A 52 -24.15 24.22 -13.98
CA HIS A 52 -25.10 24.99 -13.18
C HIS A 52 -26.18 24.08 -12.59
N GLN A 53 -26.74 23.18 -13.41
CA GLN A 53 -27.71 22.21 -12.93
C GLN A 53 -27.08 21.23 -11.91
N LEU A 54 -25.84 20.82 -12.15
CA LEU A 54 -25.05 20.02 -11.21
C LEU A 54 -24.88 20.69 -9.84
N SER A 55 -24.52 21.97 -9.82
CA SER A 55 -24.30 22.70 -8.58
C SER A 55 -25.60 22.89 -7.80
N GLN A 56 -26.71 23.17 -8.49
CA GLN A 56 -28.03 23.28 -7.88
C GLN A 56 -28.49 21.96 -7.24
N HIS A 57 -28.34 20.84 -7.95
CA HIS A 57 -28.69 19.53 -7.40
C HIS A 57 -27.80 19.16 -6.20
N LEU A 58 -26.50 19.47 -6.27
CA LEU A 58 -25.57 19.26 -5.15
C LEU A 58 -25.95 20.08 -3.92
N LEU A 59 -26.26 21.37 -4.09
CA LEU A 59 -26.65 22.25 -2.98
C LEU A 59 -27.95 21.77 -2.32
N ALA A 60 -28.97 21.42 -3.11
CA ALA A 60 -30.22 20.88 -2.60
C ALA A 60 -30.02 19.56 -1.84
N MET A 61 -29.11 18.70 -2.30
CA MET A 61 -28.75 17.48 -1.57
C MET A 61 -28.02 17.80 -0.25
N LEU A 62 -27.08 18.76 -0.26
CA LEU A 62 -26.30 19.13 0.93
C LEU A 62 -27.16 19.76 2.02
N ASP A 63 -28.14 20.61 1.66
CA ASP A 63 -29.07 21.24 2.60
C ASP A 63 -29.97 20.23 3.32
N GLY A 64 -30.21 19.06 2.73
CA GLY A 64 -31.02 17.98 3.31
C GLY A 64 -30.28 16.99 4.19
N LEU A 65 -28.96 17.14 4.40
CA LEU A 65 -28.13 16.20 5.16
C LEU A 65 -28.02 16.58 6.64
N SER A 66 -28.00 15.57 7.50
CA SER A 66 -27.68 15.77 8.92
C SER A 66 -26.20 16.10 9.12
N PRO A 67 -25.79 16.70 10.26
CA PRO A 67 -24.38 16.96 10.56
C PRO A 67 -23.49 15.71 10.50
N ASP A 68 -24.02 14.55 10.91
CA ASP A 68 -23.32 13.27 10.85
C ASP A 68 -23.17 12.78 9.40
N ASP A 69 -24.23 12.90 8.60
CA ASP A 69 -24.19 12.56 7.17
C ASP A 69 -23.20 13.45 6.41
N LEU A 70 -23.14 14.75 6.73
CA LEU A 70 -22.15 15.68 6.18
C LEU A 70 -20.72 15.27 6.54
N SER A 71 -20.49 14.85 7.78
CA SER A 71 -19.18 14.34 8.22
C SER A 71 -18.78 13.07 7.47
N GLN A 72 -19.72 12.13 7.27
CA GLN A 72 -19.49 10.91 6.51
C GLN A 72 -19.23 11.18 5.03
N LEU A 73 -20.01 12.07 4.41
CA LEU A 73 -19.84 12.49 3.02
C LEU A 73 -18.49 13.18 2.81
N SER A 74 -18.12 14.11 3.67
CA SER A 74 -16.81 14.78 3.63
C SER A 74 -15.67 13.76 3.72
N LYS A 75 -15.73 12.81 4.67
CA LYS A 75 -14.76 11.72 4.78
C LYS A 75 -14.72 10.84 3.52
N ALA A 76 -15.87 10.52 2.94
CA ALA A 76 -15.96 9.71 1.73
C ALA A 76 -15.40 10.44 0.50
N LEU A 77 -15.67 11.73 0.35
CA LEU A 77 -15.12 12.59 -0.71
C LEU A 77 -13.60 12.69 -0.57
N LEU A 78 -13.10 13.01 0.62
CA LEU A 78 -11.65 13.07 0.89
C LEU A 78 -10.97 11.73 0.60
N LYS A 79 -11.60 10.61 0.96
CA LYS A 79 -11.10 9.26 0.63
C LYS A 79 -11.12 9.00 -0.87
N GLY A 80 -12.17 9.41 -1.58
CA GLY A 80 -12.33 9.28 -3.02
C GLY A 80 -11.30 10.08 -3.80
N GLU A 81 -11.10 11.35 -3.44
CA GLU A 81 -10.07 12.22 -4.03
C GLU A 81 -8.67 11.69 -3.77
N SER A 82 -8.41 11.21 -2.55
CA SER A 82 -7.12 10.59 -2.20
C SER A 82 -6.85 9.34 -3.04
N ALA A 83 -7.83 8.45 -3.18
CA ALA A 83 -7.71 7.24 -3.98
C ALA A 83 -7.54 7.53 -5.49
N GLN A 84 -8.25 8.53 -6.02
CA GLN A 84 -8.08 8.97 -7.41
C GLN A 84 -6.69 9.58 -7.64
N THR A 85 -6.21 10.39 -6.70
CA THR A 85 -4.88 11.00 -6.76
C THR A 85 -3.79 9.94 -6.70
N GLU A 86 -3.94 8.92 -5.86
CA GLU A 86 -3.00 7.79 -5.78
C GLU A 86 -2.98 6.97 -7.07
N LYS A 87 -4.13 6.62 -7.64
CA LYS A 87 -4.22 5.95 -8.94
C LYS A 87 -3.58 6.76 -10.07
N ARG A 88 -3.80 8.07 -10.11
CA ARG A 88 -3.16 8.96 -11.09
C ARG A 88 -1.64 8.97 -10.93
N ARG A 89 -1.14 9.00 -9.69
CA ARG A 89 0.29 8.97 -9.39
C ARG A 89 0.93 7.64 -9.79
N GLU A 90 0.31 6.52 -9.44
CA GLU A 90 0.78 5.18 -9.83
C GLU A 90 0.85 5.05 -11.36
N LYS A 91 -0.17 5.54 -12.07
CA LYS A 91 -0.18 5.57 -13.53
C LYS A 91 0.98 6.40 -14.09
N ALA A 92 1.28 7.56 -13.49
CA ALA A 92 2.38 8.42 -13.92
C ALA A 92 3.75 7.80 -13.63
N ASP A 93 3.91 7.13 -12.47
CA ASP A 93 5.14 6.44 -12.05
C ASP A 93 5.49 5.27 -13.00
N GLN A 94 4.48 4.62 -13.59
CA GLN A 94 4.65 3.45 -14.48
C GLN A 94 4.63 3.78 -15.98
N GLN A 95 4.52 5.06 -16.34
CA GLN A 95 4.42 5.46 -17.74
C GLN A 95 5.74 5.24 -18.47
N LEU A 96 5.74 4.36 -19.49
CA LEU A 96 6.93 4.03 -20.29
C LEU A 96 7.17 5.09 -21.38
N ARG A 97 8.44 5.35 -21.68
CA ARG A 97 8.81 6.11 -22.89
C ARG A 97 8.50 5.29 -24.15
N GLN A 98 8.30 5.97 -25.28
CA GLN A 98 8.04 5.27 -26.56
C GLN A 98 9.25 4.43 -27.01
N ASP A 99 10.45 4.92 -26.75
CA ASP A 99 11.76 4.36 -27.11
C ASP A 99 12.40 3.53 -25.97
N TRP A 100 11.62 3.02 -25.02
CA TRP A 100 12.17 2.39 -23.80
C TRP A 100 13.04 1.15 -24.07
N ARG A 101 12.93 0.54 -25.25
CA ARG A 101 13.72 -0.64 -25.66
C ARG A 101 15.11 -0.30 -26.20
N ASP A 102 15.38 0.96 -26.50
CA ASP A 102 16.61 1.38 -27.20
C ASP A 102 17.79 1.68 -26.24
N GLY A 103 17.69 1.24 -24.97
CA GLY A 103 18.80 1.21 -24.01
C GLY A 103 18.87 2.39 -23.02
N GLY A 104 17.84 3.24 -22.96
CA GLY A 104 17.74 4.35 -22.00
C GLY A 104 16.98 4.00 -20.71
N TYR A 105 16.81 5.00 -19.83
CA TYR A 105 15.90 4.87 -18.68
C TYR A 105 14.46 4.67 -19.18
N PRO A 106 13.75 3.59 -18.79
CA PRO A 106 12.54 3.15 -19.50
C PRO A 106 11.29 3.98 -19.18
N TYR A 107 11.27 4.67 -18.03
CA TYR A 107 10.10 5.43 -17.58
C TYR A 107 10.20 6.90 -17.99
N GLN A 108 9.04 7.49 -18.29
CA GLN A 108 8.94 8.93 -18.57
C GLN A 108 9.23 9.77 -17.33
N ASN A 109 8.74 9.29 -16.18
CA ASN A 109 8.86 9.98 -14.91
C ASN A 109 9.71 9.15 -13.94
N ARG A 110 10.40 9.83 -13.02
CA ARG A 110 10.99 9.17 -11.86
C ARG A 110 9.88 8.78 -10.89
N LEU A 111 10.09 7.68 -10.17
CA LEU A 111 9.18 7.25 -9.10
C LEU A 111 8.95 8.39 -8.11
N SER A 112 7.68 8.74 -7.90
CA SER A 112 7.31 9.77 -6.96
C SER A 112 7.80 9.44 -5.55
N ARG A 113 8.20 10.47 -4.79
CA ARG A 113 8.75 10.29 -3.45
C ARG A 113 7.79 9.55 -2.51
N LYS A 114 6.49 9.84 -2.59
CA LYS A 114 5.47 9.17 -1.76
C LYS A 114 5.38 7.67 -2.09
N SER A 115 5.34 7.30 -3.37
CA SER A 115 5.35 5.88 -3.78
C SER A 115 6.64 5.18 -3.36
N TYR A 116 7.80 5.84 -3.54
CA TYR A 116 9.10 5.32 -3.12
C TYR A 116 9.14 5.01 -1.61
N GLU A 117 8.78 5.97 -0.76
CA GLU A 117 8.83 5.78 0.69
C GLU A 117 7.88 4.66 1.16
N GLN A 118 6.68 4.57 0.56
CA GLN A 118 5.72 3.52 0.85
C GLN A 118 6.27 2.13 0.49
N GLN A 119 6.80 1.96 -0.73
CA GLN A 119 7.36 0.68 -1.16
C GLN A 119 8.61 0.31 -0.36
N LYS A 120 9.49 1.28 -0.09
CA LYS A 120 10.69 1.09 0.72
C LYS A 120 10.32 0.57 2.11
N TYR A 121 9.31 1.15 2.75
CA TYR A 121 8.84 0.70 4.07
C TYR A 121 8.44 -0.79 4.04
N HIS A 122 7.61 -1.20 3.07
CA HIS A 122 7.20 -2.60 2.96
C HIS A 122 8.39 -3.54 2.72
N LEU A 123 9.33 -3.16 1.84
CA LEU A 123 10.54 -3.94 1.59
C LEU A 123 11.44 -4.05 2.83
N GLN A 124 11.54 -2.98 3.63
CA GLN A 124 12.30 -2.99 4.89
C GLN A 124 11.67 -3.93 5.94
N VAL A 125 10.33 -4.05 5.96
CA VAL A 125 9.65 -5.08 6.77
C VAL A 125 10.02 -6.48 6.31
N GLU A 126 10.06 -6.73 5.01
CA GLU A 126 10.50 -8.04 4.47
C GLU A 126 11.98 -8.31 4.77
N LEU A 127 12.85 -7.30 4.72
CA LEU A 127 14.27 -7.43 5.09
C LEU A 127 14.44 -7.87 6.56
N LEU A 128 13.58 -7.38 7.48
CA LEU A 128 13.59 -7.85 8.86
C LEU A 128 13.20 -9.32 8.99
N LYS A 129 12.23 -9.77 8.19
CA LYS A 129 11.84 -11.19 8.14
C LYS A 129 12.98 -12.05 7.60
N LEU A 130 13.65 -11.59 6.53
CA LEU A 130 14.83 -12.23 5.98
C LEU A 130 15.93 -12.36 7.05
N GLN A 131 16.24 -11.28 7.77
CA GLN A 131 17.26 -11.31 8.82
C GLN A 131 16.93 -12.32 9.93
N ARG A 132 15.66 -12.36 10.37
CA ARG A 132 15.21 -13.36 11.36
C ARG A 132 15.38 -14.79 10.84
N TRP A 133 15.02 -15.03 9.59
CA TRP A 133 15.17 -16.35 8.96
C TRP A 133 16.64 -16.76 8.81
N VAL A 134 17.51 -15.86 8.34
CA VAL A 134 18.95 -16.11 8.20
C VAL A 134 19.54 -16.50 9.55
N LYS A 135 19.19 -15.76 10.62
CA LYS A 135 19.63 -16.07 11.99
C LYS A 135 19.11 -17.43 12.47
N ALA A 136 17.84 -17.73 12.27
CA ALA A 136 17.23 -18.97 12.75
C ALA A 136 17.77 -20.21 12.03
N THR A 137 18.06 -20.10 10.74
CA THR A 137 18.57 -21.21 9.92
C THR A 137 20.08 -21.33 9.88
N GLY A 138 20.80 -20.31 10.36
CA GLY A 138 22.26 -20.24 10.31
C GLY A 138 22.81 -20.04 8.89
N GLN A 139 21.99 -19.60 7.95
CA GLN A 139 22.41 -19.29 6.58
C GLN A 139 23.41 -18.12 6.57
N ARG A 140 24.19 -18.04 5.49
CA ARG A 140 25.26 -17.05 5.31
C ARG A 140 24.98 -16.28 4.02
N VAL A 141 24.79 -14.98 4.13
CA VAL A 141 24.42 -14.14 2.98
C VAL A 141 25.50 -13.11 2.71
N VAL A 142 25.98 -13.08 1.46
CA VAL A 142 26.88 -12.04 0.95
C VAL A 142 26.13 -11.25 -0.11
N ILE A 143 26.20 -9.92 -0.03
CA ILE A 143 25.63 -9.01 -1.02
C ILE A 143 26.75 -8.10 -1.51
N LEU A 144 27.06 -8.16 -2.81
CA LEU A 144 28.12 -7.36 -3.42
C LEU A 144 27.51 -6.17 -4.16
N PHE A 145 27.96 -4.95 -3.85
CA PHE A 145 27.52 -3.73 -4.53
C PHE A 145 28.63 -3.22 -5.45
N GLU A 146 28.46 -3.46 -6.75
CA GLU A 146 29.34 -2.97 -7.81
C GLU A 146 28.67 -1.98 -8.76
N GLY A 147 29.48 -1.17 -9.41
CA GLY A 147 29.00 -0.14 -10.35
C GLY A 147 29.87 1.11 -10.39
N ARG A 148 29.63 1.94 -11.41
CA ARG A 148 30.36 3.19 -11.66
C ARG A 148 30.26 4.16 -10.47
N ASP A 149 31.21 5.10 -10.40
CA ASP A 149 31.11 6.19 -9.44
C ASP A 149 29.81 6.97 -9.63
N ALA A 150 29.23 7.42 -8.50
CA ALA A 150 27.91 8.06 -8.43
C ALA A 150 26.70 7.21 -8.89
N ALA A 151 26.84 5.89 -9.10
CA ALA A 151 25.71 5.00 -9.44
C ALA A 151 24.70 4.78 -8.29
N GLY A 152 25.01 5.21 -7.06
CA GLY A 152 24.09 5.16 -5.92
C GLY A 152 24.31 4.01 -4.92
N LYS A 153 25.45 3.29 -4.99
CA LYS A 153 25.78 2.13 -4.14
C LYS A 153 25.60 2.40 -2.64
N GLY A 154 26.31 3.39 -2.10
CA GLY A 154 26.23 3.75 -0.68
C GLY A 154 24.83 4.21 -0.24
N GLY A 155 24.09 4.87 -1.14
CA GLY A 155 22.68 5.24 -0.90
C GLY A 155 21.79 4.01 -0.73
N THR A 156 21.96 3.00 -1.59
CA THR A 156 21.24 1.72 -1.51
C THR A 156 21.60 0.96 -0.24
N ILE A 157 22.90 0.82 0.08
CA ILE A 157 23.36 0.15 1.31
C ILE A 157 22.76 0.82 2.54
N LYS A 158 22.75 2.16 2.58
CA LYS A 158 22.13 2.91 3.68
C LYS A 158 20.66 2.56 3.87
N ARG A 159 19.89 2.32 2.80
CA ARG A 159 18.47 1.95 2.87
C ARG A 159 18.25 0.50 3.28
N PHE A 160 19.15 -0.41 2.91
CA PHE A 160 19.16 -1.78 3.43
C PHE A 160 19.40 -1.79 4.94
N MET A 161 20.41 -1.06 5.40
CA MET A 161 20.86 -1.09 6.80
C MET A 161 20.00 -0.25 7.75
N GLU A 162 19.12 0.62 7.25
CA GLU A 162 18.34 1.59 8.03
C GLU A 162 17.57 0.97 9.22
N HIS A 163 17.04 -0.24 9.04
CA HIS A 163 16.25 -0.94 10.07
C HIS A 163 16.80 -2.33 10.45
N LEU A 164 17.88 -2.81 9.81
CA LEU A 164 18.45 -4.11 10.12
C LEU A 164 19.22 -4.07 11.45
N ASN A 165 19.17 -5.16 12.22
CA ASN A 165 19.96 -5.26 13.44
C ASN A 165 21.46 -5.38 13.10
N PRO A 166 22.34 -4.47 13.56
CA PRO A 166 23.75 -4.48 13.20
C PRO A 166 24.52 -5.71 13.69
N ARG A 167 23.97 -6.49 14.63
CA ARG A 167 24.60 -7.74 15.13
C ARG A 167 24.47 -8.92 14.18
N GLY A 168 23.57 -8.85 13.20
CA GLY A 168 23.36 -9.92 12.20
C GLY A 168 23.46 -9.43 10.77
N ALA A 169 23.70 -8.14 10.57
CA ALA A 169 23.94 -7.53 9.27
C ALA A 169 25.03 -6.47 9.44
N ARG A 170 26.08 -6.50 8.61
CA ARG A 170 27.15 -5.50 8.64
C ARG A 170 27.61 -5.11 7.24
N VAL A 171 28.20 -3.92 7.14
CA VAL A 171 28.74 -3.38 5.90
C VAL A 171 30.26 -3.47 5.95
N VAL A 172 30.86 -3.91 4.85
CA VAL A 172 32.29 -3.95 4.62
C VAL A 172 32.61 -2.95 3.53
N ALA A 173 33.41 -1.94 3.88
CA ALA A 173 33.88 -0.92 2.96
C ALA A 173 35.41 -0.84 3.11
N LEU A 174 36.12 -1.73 2.40
CA LEU A 174 37.57 -1.79 2.48
C LEU A 174 38.20 -0.57 1.79
N GLN A 175 39.21 0.01 2.43
CA GLN A 175 40.02 1.05 1.82
C GLN A 175 41.01 0.45 0.80
N LYS A 176 41.78 1.34 0.14
CA LYS A 176 42.92 0.92 -0.68
C LYS A 176 43.81 -0.03 0.12
N PRO A 177 44.30 -1.12 -0.50
CA PRO A 177 45.11 -2.10 0.20
C PRO A 177 46.41 -1.46 0.70
N SER A 178 46.77 -1.76 1.94
CA SER A 178 48.07 -1.44 2.54
C SER A 178 49.22 -2.15 1.82
N GLU A 179 50.46 -1.72 2.06
CA GLU A 179 51.65 -2.36 1.47
C GLU A 179 51.71 -3.86 1.78
N THR A 180 51.36 -4.25 3.01
CA THR A 180 51.28 -5.66 3.39
C THR A 180 50.18 -6.41 2.64
N GLU A 181 48.97 -5.84 2.53
CA GLU A 181 47.86 -6.46 1.77
C GLU A 181 48.17 -6.56 0.27
N GLN A 182 48.95 -5.64 -0.29
CA GLN A 182 49.41 -5.72 -1.68
C GLN A 182 50.38 -6.88 -1.92
N GLY A 183 51.17 -7.26 -0.91
CA GLY A 183 52.05 -8.44 -0.95
C GLY A 183 51.33 -9.76 -0.62
N GLN A 184 50.10 -9.72 -0.13
CA GLN A 184 49.28 -10.90 0.15
C GLN A 184 48.54 -11.38 -1.09
N TRP A 185 47.96 -12.58 -1.00
CA TRP A 185 47.01 -13.02 -2.03
C TRP A 185 45.78 -12.11 -2.05
N TYR A 186 45.40 -11.61 -3.22
CA TYR A 186 44.35 -10.60 -3.39
C TYR A 186 43.05 -10.88 -2.60
N PHE A 187 42.59 -12.13 -2.60
CA PHE A 187 41.33 -12.51 -1.92
C PHE A 187 41.45 -12.64 -0.39
N GLN A 188 42.67 -12.69 0.16
CA GLN A 188 42.91 -12.92 1.58
C GLN A 188 42.20 -11.90 2.47
N ARG A 189 42.25 -10.61 2.10
CA ARG A 189 41.57 -9.53 2.83
C ARG A 189 40.03 -9.63 2.79
N TYR A 190 39.47 -10.19 1.72
CA TYR A 190 38.02 -10.32 1.56
C TYR A 190 37.48 -11.58 2.24
N VAL A 191 38.25 -12.67 2.22
CA VAL A 191 37.89 -13.93 2.88
C VAL A 191 37.74 -13.73 4.40
N ALA A 192 38.60 -12.89 4.99
CA ALA A 192 38.51 -12.52 6.40
C ALA A 192 37.17 -11.84 6.76
N GLU A 193 36.51 -11.21 5.77
CA GLU A 193 35.27 -10.47 5.93
C GLU A 193 34.01 -11.28 5.60
N LEU A 194 34.14 -12.55 5.21
CA LEU A 194 32.97 -13.38 4.89
C LEU A 194 32.08 -13.65 6.12
N PRO A 195 30.75 -13.81 5.92
CA PRO A 195 29.81 -14.02 7.01
C PRO A 195 30.03 -15.38 7.71
N THR A 196 29.81 -15.39 9.03
CA THR A 196 29.56 -16.62 9.77
C THR A 196 28.06 -16.97 9.81
N LYS A 197 27.72 -18.09 10.43
CA LYS A 197 26.33 -18.60 10.52
C LYS A 197 25.38 -17.52 11.05
N GLY A 198 24.34 -17.24 10.27
CA GLY A 198 23.31 -16.28 10.65
C GLY A 198 23.64 -14.82 10.36
N GLU A 199 24.72 -14.56 9.62
CA GLU A 199 25.14 -13.20 9.24
C GLU A 199 24.82 -12.86 7.78
N ILE A 200 24.54 -11.57 7.59
CA ILE A 200 24.43 -10.90 6.29
C ILE A 200 25.58 -9.90 6.19
N VAL A 201 26.40 -10.00 5.15
CA VAL A 201 27.50 -9.06 4.90
C VAL A 201 27.28 -8.36 3.57
N LEU A 202 27.28 -7.03 3.60
CA LEU A 202 27.13 -6.16 2.42
C LEU A 202 28.50 -5.55 2.10
N PHE A 203 29.03 -5.79 0.90
CA PHE A 203 30.28 -5.19 0.45
C PHE A 203 30.01 -3.93 -0.38
N ASP A 204 30.55 -2.79 0.05
CA ASP A 204 30.62 -1.55 -0.74
C ASP A 204 31.97 -1.49 -1.46
N ARG A 205 32.00 -1.93 -2.72
CA ARG A 205 33.22 -2.15 -3.52
C ARG A 205 33.97 -3.39 -3.04
N SER A 206 33.84 -4.48 -3.79
CA SER A 206 34.50 -5.77 -3.56
C SER A 206 35.46 -6.10 -4.68
#